data_AF-A0A660M9U6-F1
#
_entry.id   AF-A0A660M9U6-F1
#
_cell.length_a   1.000
_cell.length_b   1.000
_cell.length_c   1.000
_cell.angle_alpha   90.00
_cell.angle_beta   90.00
_cell.angle_gamma   90.00
#
_symmetry.space_group_name_H-M   'P 1'
#
loop_
_entity.id
_entity.type
_entity.pdbx_description
1 polymer ?
#
loop_
_entity_poly.entity_id
_entity_poly.type
_entity_poly.pdbx_seq_one_letter_code
_entity_poly.pdbx_strand_id
1 'polypeptide(L)'
;MLIFKKAGIDTKKAWIPFYNRWTFFELGGQEGWKSLLTFVPYVGLIISLVFEVLAVIEISKKLDKSPAWSVLFIFAAPIWFLILGLDSSRWNDIAGKESLAKGTILGYKIVEEEKEAEEEKAPEAKEEKTEE
;
A
#
# COMPACT_ATOMS: atom_id res chain seq x y z
N MET A 1 11.96 -2.81 3.72
CA MET A 1 12.23 -1.82 2.66
C MET A 1 12.28 -0.43 3.28
N LEU A 2 13.22 0.43 2.88
CA LEU A 2 13.41 1.76 3.48
C LEU A 2 12.16 2.65 3.36
N ILE A 3 11.41 2.52 2.26
CA ILE A 3 10.16 3.23 2.04
C ILE A 3 9.08 2.82 3.06
N PHE A 4 9.01 1.55 3.47
CA PHE A 4 8.05 1.10 4.50
C PHE A 4 8.34 1.74 5.85
N LYS A 5 9.63 1.88 6.20
CA LYS A 5 10.05 2.59 7.40
C LYS A 5 9.61 4.06 7.36
N LYS A 6 9.67 4.71 6.20
CA LYS A 6 9.18 6.09 6.01
C LYS A 6 7.66 6.18 6.15
N ALA A 7 6.93 5.20 5.66
CA ALA A 7 5.47 5.13 5.72
C ALA A 7 4.91 4.64 7.08
N GLY A 8 5.78 4.33 8.06
CA GLY A 8 5.36 3.83 9.38
C GLY A 8 5.01 2.34 9.44
N ILE A 9 5.25 1.60 8.36
CA ILE A 9 4.91 0.17 8.27
C ILE A 9 6.07 -0.68 8.82
N ASP A 10 5.72 -1.76 9.52
CA ASP A 10 6.69 -2.75 10.00
C ASP A 10 7.53 -3.32 8.85
N THR A 11 8.83 -3.05 8.88
CA THR A 11 9.79 -3.54 7.88
C THR A 11 9.94 -5.05 7.85
N LYS A 12 9.48 -5.78 8.86
CA LYS A 12 9.47 -7.26 8.85
C LYS A 12 8.65 -7.82 7.69
N LYS A 13 7.53 -7.15 7.34
CA LYS A 13 6.68 -7.54 6.20
C LYS A 13 7.44 -7.51 4.87
N ALA A 14 8.45 -6.64 4.75
CA ALA A 14 9.25 -6.52 3.55
C ALA A 14 10.23 -7.68 3.30
N TRP A 15 10.45 -8.55 4.29
CA TRP A 15 11.37 -9.69 4.15
C TRP A 15 10.69 -10.86 3.42
N ILE A 16 9.37 -10.97 3.43
CA ILE A 16 8.70 -11.96 2.60
C ILE A 16 8.39 -11.32 1.24
N PRO A 17 8.92 -11.83 0.10
CA PRO A 17 8.77 -11.18 -1.20
C PRO A 17 7.31 -10.91 -1.61
N PHE A 18 6.42 -11.87 -1.30
CA PHE A 18 4.99 -11.76 -1.58
C PHE A 18 4.33 -10.65 -0.77
N TYR A 19 4.53 -10.62 0.55
CA TYR A 19 4.00 -9.57 1.40
C TYR A 19 4.62 -8.21 1.08
N ASN A 20 5.90 -8.17 0.72
CA ASN A 20 6.56 -6.93 0.29
C ASN A 20 5.86 -6.33 -0.93
N ARG A 21 5.60 -7.14 -1.96
CA ARG A 21 4.94 -6.66 -3.18
C ARG A 21 3.47 -6.32 -2.95
N TRP A 22 2.77 -7.14 -2.15
CA TRP A 22 1.39 -6.88 -1.75
C TRP A 22 1.25 -5.54 -1.03
N THR A 23 2.02 -5.35 0.05
CA THR A 23 2.01 -4.11 0.83
C THR A 23 2.48 -2.92 0.01
N PHE A 24 3.43 -3.08 -0.92
CA PHE A 24 3.84 -2.01 -1.82
C PHE A 24 2.69 -1.46 -2.68
N PHE A 25 1.84 -2.35 -3.22
CA PHE A 25 0.65 -1.93 -3.95
C PHE A 25 -0.34 -1.20 -3.04
N GLU A 26 -0.53 -1.70 -1.82
CA GLU A 26 -1.37 -1.04 -0.82
C GLU A 26 -0.86 0.37 -0.45
N LEU A 27 0.46 0.58 -0.32
CA LEU A 27 1.04 1.92 -0.11
C LEU A 27 0.70 2.88 -1.26
N GLY A 28 0.65 2.38 -2.49
CA GLY A 28 0.26 3.13 -3.68
C GLY A 28 -1.26 3.35 -3.81
N GLY A 29 -2.05 2.97 -2.81
CA GLY A 29 -3.51 3.07 -2.83
C GLY A 29 -4.19 2.07 -3.78
N GLN A 30 -3.50 0.99 -4.13
CA GLN A 30 -4.02 -0.11 -4.94
C GLN A 30 -4.35 -1.29 -4.03
N GLU A 31 -5.27 -2.16 -4.47
CA GLU A 31 -5.56 -3.40 -3.75
C GLU A 31 -4.37 -4.36 -3.87
N GLY A 32 -3.91 -4.92 -2.74
CA GLY A 32 -2.70 -5.76 -2.71
C GLY A 32 -2.79 -7.03 -3.55
N TRP A 33 -3.99 -7.58 -3.78
CA TRP A 33 -4.18 -8.77 -4.62
C TRP A 33 -3.72 -8.56 -6.07
N LYS A 34 -3.71 -7.32 -6.57
CA LYS A 34 -3.21 -6.99 -7.91
C LYS A 34 -1.74 -7.36 -8.09
N SER A 35 -0.96 -7.41 -7.00
CA SER A 35 0.43 -7.87 -7.04
C SER A 35 0.57 -9.34 -7.45
N LEU A 36 -0.47 -10.15 -7.26
CA LEU A 36 -0.50 -11.57 -7.64
C LEU A 36 -0.71 -11.77 -9.15
N LEU A 37 -1.16 -10.74 -9.88
CA LEU A 37 -1.35 -10.84 -11.33
C LEU A 37 -0.03 -11.13 -12.07
N THR A 38 1.12 -10.79 -11.47
CA THR A 38 2.46 -11.16 -11.98
C THR A 38 2.62 -12.67 -12.26
N PHE A 39 1.88 -13.54 -11.56
CA PHE A 39 1.97 -15.00 -11.75
C PHE A 39 1.19 -15.50 -12.97
N VAL A 40 0.29 -14.69 -13.53
CA VAL A 40 -0.41 -15.05 -14.76
C VAL A 40 0.46 -14.63 -15.96
N PRO A 41 0.93 -15.58 -16.78
CA PRO A 41 1.90 -15.29 -17.83
C PRO A 41 1.33 -14.36 -18.90
N TYR A 42 2.22 -13.58 -19.51
CA TYR A 42 1.95 -12.58 -20.56
C TYR A 42 1.01 -11.44 -20.13
N VAL A 43 -0.29 -11.73 -20.04
CA VAL A 43 -1.34 -10.73 -19.80
C VAL A 43 -1.26 -10.23 -18.35
N GLY A 44 -1.15 -11.14 -17.39
CA GLY A 44 -1.05 -10.76 -15.98
C GLY A 44 0.23 -10.01 -15.65
N LEU A 45 1.35 -10.37 -16.28
CA LEU A 45 2.61 -9.66 -16.14
C LEU A 45 2.49 -8.21 -16.63
N ILE A 46 1.92 -7.97 -17.81
CA ILE A 46 1.73 -6.61 -18.34
C ILE A 46 0.77 -5.82 -17.45
N ILE A 47 -0.37 -6.40 -17.07
CA ILE A 47 -1.35 -5.74 -16.22
C ILE A 47 -0.74 -5.39 -14.85
N SER A 48 -0.02 -6.33 -14.24
CA SER A 48 0.67 -6.11 -12.97
C SER A 48 1.68 -4.98 -13.07
N LEU A 49 2.43 -4.89 -14.18
CA LEU A 49 3.42 -3.84 -14.40
C LEU A 49 2.75 -2.46 -14.50
N VAL A 50 1.61 -2.36 -15.21
CA VAL A 50 0.84 -1.11 -15.31
C VAL A 50 0.39 -0.65 -13.91
N PHE A 51 -0.18 -1.54 -13.11
CA PHE A 51 -0.61 -1.19 -11.76
C PHE A 51 0.56 -0.87 -10.82
N GLU A 52 1.70 -1.53 -11.00
CA GLU A 52 2.93 -1.24 -10.25
C GLU A 52 3.43 0.18 -10.56
N VAL A 53 3.45 0.58 -11.84
CA VAL A 53 3.81 1.95 -12.23
C VAL A 53 2.84 2.98 -11.65
N LEU A 54 1.54 2.70 -11.63
CA LEU A 54 0.56 3.56 -10.97
C LEU A 54 0.83 3.69 -9.47
N ALA A 55 1.15 2.59 -8.79
CA ALA A 55 1.52 2.62 -7.38
C ALA A 55 2.80 3.46 -7.15
N VAL A 56 3.81 3.32 -8.00
CA VAL A 56 5.07 4.10 -7.97
C VAL A 56 4.80 5.59 -8.13
N ILE A 57 3.88 5.98 -9.02
CA ILE A 57 3.47 7.38 -9.22
C ILE A 57 2.87 7.95 -7.93
N GLU A 58 1.93 7.23 -7.33
CA GLU A 58 1.29 7.67 -6.08
C GLU A 58 2.29 7.74 -4.91
N ILE A 59 3.17 6.73 -4.78
CA ILE A 59 4.23 6.72 -3.77
C ILE A 59 5.21 7.88 -3.97
N SER A 60 5.55 8.22 -5.22
CA SER A 60 6.40 9.37 -5.53
C SER A 60 5.76 10.68 -5.06
N LYS A 61 4.46 10.87 -5.33
CA LYS A 61 3.71 12.05 -4.86
C LYS A 61 3.70 12.14 -3.34
N LYS A 62 3.48 11.02 -2.65
CA LYS A 62 3.52 10.94 -1.18
C LYS A 62 4.87 11.27 -0.57
N LEU A 63 5.94 11.14 -1.34
CA LEU A 63 7.30 11.51 -0.96
C LEU A 63 7.72 12.89 -1.52
N ASP A 64 6.76 13.70 -1.94
CA ASP A 64 6.98 15.05 -2.49
C ASP A 64 7.89 15.04 -3.73
N LYS A 65 7.71 14.03 -4.60
CA LYS A 65 8.41 13.91 -5.88
C LYS A 65 7.42 13.99 -7.03
N SER A 66 7.89 14.58 -8.14
CA SER A 66 7.12 14.66 -9.38
C SER A 66 6.75 13.25 -9.89
N PRO A 67 5.56 13.05 -10.48
CA PRO A 67 5.17 11.81 -11.14
C PRO A 67 6.19 11.32 -12.18
N ALA A 68 6.89 12.25 -12.84
CA ALA A 68 7.95 11.93 -13.82
C ALA A 68 9.10 11.12 -13.21
N TRP A 69 9.31 11.20 -11.88
CA TRP A 69 10.30 10.41 -11.17
C TRP A 69 10.04 8.90 -11.26
N SER A 70 8.78 8.51 -11.50
CA SER A 70 8.37 7.11 -11.70
C SER A 70 8.94 6.50 -12.98
N VAL A 71 9.37 7.32 -13.95
CA VAL A 71 10.03 6.82 -15.17
C VAL A 71 11.37 6.16 -14.82
N LEU A 72 12.10 6.68 -13.83
CA LEU A 72 13.35 6.07 -13.36
C LEU A 72 13.12 4.65 -12.81
N PHE A 73 11.96 4.38 -12.23
CA PHE A 73 11.62 3.04 -11.76
C PHE A 73 11.57 2.02 -12.90
N ILE A 74 11.06 2.41 -14.08
CA ILE A 74 10.93 1.52 -15.24
C ILE A 74 12.31 1.08 -15.74
N PHE A 75 13.28 2.00 -15.79
CA PHE A 75 14.63 1.70 -16.27
C PHE A 75 15.56 1.15 -15.19
N ALA A 76 15.37 1.57 -13.93
CA ALA A 76 16.28 1.28 -12.83
C ALA A 76 15.56 1.24 -11.47
N ALA A 77 14.61 0.31 -11.31
CA ALA A 77 13.86 0.12 -10.06
C ALA A 77 14.73 0.06 -8.78
N PRO A 78 15.87 -0.68 -8.73
CA PRO A 78 16.70 -0.73 -7.52
C PRO A 78 17.26 0.65 -7.13
N ILE A 79 17.67 1.44 -8.12
CA ILE A 79 18.21 2.79 -7.91
C ILE A 79 17.10 3.70 -7.39
N TRP A 80 15.91 3.62 -7.97
CA TRP A 80 14.74 4.38 -7.53
C TRP A 80 14.40 4.09 -6.06
N PHE A 81 14.41 2.81 -5.65
CA PHE A 81 14.15 2.41 -4.26
C PHE A 81 15.20 2.95 -3.28
N LEU A 82 16.49 2.94 -3.66
CA LEU A 82 17.57 3.44 -2.83
C LEU A 82 17.48 4.94 -2.64
N ILE A 83 17.28 5.70 -3.74
CA ILE A 83 17.18 7.15 -3.68
C ILE A 83 16.01 7.55 -2.79
N LEU A 84 14.79 7.07 -3.06
CA LEU A 84 13.63 7.44 -2.25
C LEU A 84 13.67 6.88 -0.83
N GLY A 85 14.34 5.75 -0.63
CA GLY A 85 14.55 5.18 0.68
C GLY A 85 15.48 6.00 1.57
N LEU A 86 16.53 6.59 0.98
CA LEU A 86 17.58 7.33 1.70
C LEU A 86 17.39 8.84 1.68
N ASP A 87 16.60 9.36 0.75
CA ASP A 87 16.29 10.77 0.62
C ASP A 87 15.65 11.34 1.91
N SER A 88 15.71 12.66 2.10
CA SER A 88 15.18 13.33 3.30
C SER A 88 13.66 13.57 3.25
N SER A 89 12.98 13.20 2.16
CA SER A 89 11.52 13.28 2.03
C SER A 89 10.79 12.61 3.19
N ARG A 90 9.73 13.29 3.65
CA ARG A 90 8.80 12.78 4.66
C ARG A 90 7.59 12.18 3.96
N TRP A 91 7.06 11.11 4.53
CA TRP A 91 5.85 10.48 4.01
C TRP A 91 4.64 11.37 4.26
N ASN A 92 3.91 11.71 3.21
CA ASN A 92 2.66 12.46 3.26
C ASN A 92 1.56 11.66 2.55
N ASP A 93 0.73 10.97 3.33
CA ASP A 93 -0.33 10.10 2.79
C ASP A 93 -1.45 10.88 2.08
N ILE A 94 -1.55 12.19 2.32
CA ILE A 94 -2.56 13.09 1.76
C ILE A 94 -2.18 13.57 0.34
N ALA A 95 -0.89 13.56 -0.01
CA ALA A 95 -0.39 14.11 -1.28
C ALA A 95 -0.70 13.22 -2.51
N GLY A 96 -1.40 12.09 -2.32
CA GLY A 96 -1.77 11.17 -3.38
C GLY A 96 -2.98 10.33 -2.96
N LYS A 97 -3.20 9.23 -3.68
CA LYS A 97 -4.26 8.27 -3.31
C LYS A 97 -3.96 7.66 -1.95
N GLU A 98 -4.95 7.59 -1.06
CA GLU A 98 -4.77 7.08 0.30
C GLU A 98 -4.13 5.69 0.33
N SER A 99 -3.20 5.47 1.26
CA SER A 99 -2.58 4.15 1.45
C SER A 99 -3.58 3.19 2.07
N LEU A 100 -3.76 2.03 1.45
CA LEU A 100 -4.54 0.92 2.00
C LEU A 100 -3.70 0.00 2.90
N ALA A 101 -2.40 0.30 3.05
CA ALA A 101 -1.49 -0.56 3.78
C ALA A 101 -1.70 -0.44 5.29
N LYS A 102 -2.00 -1.57 5.94
CA LYS A 102 -2.15 -1.65 7.40
C LYS A 102 -0.85 -1.24 8.11
N GLY A 103 -0.91 -0.13 8.84
CA GLY A 103 0.19 0.45 9.60
C GLY A 103 0.69 1.80 9.06
N THR A 104 0.17 2.31 7.94
CA THR A 104 0.34 3.76 7.67
C THR A 104 -0.53 4.58 8.62
N ILE A 105 -0.14 5.82 8.92
CA ILE A 105 -0.85 6.66 9.89
C ILE A 105 -2.34 6.83 9.50
N LEU A 106 -2.64 6.98 8.22
CA LEU A 106 -4.02 7.08 7.74
C LEU A 106 -4.72 5.73 7.68
N GLY A 107 -4.04 4.68 7.18
CA GLY A 107 -4.60 3.33 7.08
C GLY A 107 -4.89 2.69 8.45
N TYR A 108 -4.13 3.02 9.49
CA TYR A 108 -4.42 2.57 10.86
C TYR A 108 -5.69 3.21 11.40
N LYS A 109 -5.89 4.51 11.14
CA LYS A 109 -7.10 5.23 11.53
C LYS A 109 -8.35 4.66 10.84
N ILE A 110 -8.30 4.38 9.54
CA ILE A 110 -9.42 3.77 8.80
C ILE A 110 -9.74 2.38 9.36
N VAL A 111 -8.73 1.57 9.68
CA VAL A 111 -8.93 0.23 10.24
C VAL A 111 -9.50 0.27 11.67
N GLU A 112 -9.13 1.27 12.47
CA GLU A 112 -9.76 1.51 13.77
C GLU A 112 -11.22 1.94 13.61
N GLU A 113 -11.51 2.90 12.72
CA GLU A 113 -12.88 3.34 12.42
C GLU A 113 -13.76 2.18 11.88
N GLU A 114 -13.23 1.32 11.00
CA GLU A 114 -13.94 0.13 10.52
C GLU A 114 -14.21 -0.87 11.64
N LYS A 115 -13.23 -1.11 12.54
CA LYS A 115 -13.41 -1.99 13.69
C LYS A 115 -14.44 -1.46 14.67
N GLU A 116 -14.39 -0.18 14.99
CA GLU A 116 -15.38 0.45 15.86
C GLU A 116 -16.78 0.37 15.25
N ALA A 117 -16.92 0.60 13.95
CA ALA A 117 -18.20 0.47 13.24
C ALA A 117 -18.72 -0.98 13.16
N GLU A 118 -17.81 -1.97 13.09
CA GLU A 118 -18.18 -3.40 13.09
C GLU A 118 -18.55 -3.86 14.51
N GLU A 119 -17.84 -3.40 15.54
CA GLU A 119 -18.16 -3.64 16.96
C GLU A 119 -19.45 -2.94 17.41
N GLU A 120 -19.80 -1.78 16.82
CA GLU A 120 -21.07 -1.08 17.06
C GLU A 120 -22.26 -1.77 16.37
N LYS A 121 -22.04 -2.49 15.26
CA LYS A 121 -23.08 -3.30 14.57
C LYS A 121 -23.24 -4.72 15.11
N ALA A 122 -22.18 -5.28 15.70
CA ALA A 122 -22.20 -6.60 16.32
C ALA A 122 -23.06 -6.78 17.60
N PRO A 123 -23.43 -5.76 18.41
CA PRO A 123 -24.23 -5.96 19.62
C PRO A 123 -25.69 -6.31 19.27
N GLU A 124 -26.23 -5.74 18.18
CA GLU A 124 -27.64 -5.92 17.80
C GLU A 124 -27.95 -7.34 17.27
N ALA A 125 -26.97 -8.05 16.72
CA ALA A 125 -27.20 -9.38 16.12
C ALA A 125 -27.26 -10.55 17.12
N LYS A 126 -26.93 -10.33 18.41
CA LYS A 126 -26.91 -11.39 19.43
C LYS A 126 -28.11 -11.39 20.38
N GLU A 127 -28.87 -10.31 20.48
CA GLU A 127 -30.02 -10.26 21.41
C GLU A 127 -31.32 -10.81 20.80
N GLU A 128 -31.49 -10.79 19.48
CA GLU A 128 -32.75 -11.20 18.82
C GLU A 128 -32.95 -12.73 18.65
N LYS A 129 -32.01 -13.57 19.13
CA LYS A 129 -32.08 -15.04 18.93
C LYS A 129 -32.36 -15.86 20.19
N THR A 130 -32.82 -15.24 21.27
CA THR A 130 -33.13 -15.95 22.54
C THR A 130 -34.61 -15.94 22.93
N GLU A 131 -35.49 -15.40 22.11
CA GLU A 131 -36.95 -15.49 22.30
C GLU A 131 -37.58 -16.17 21.08
N GLU A 132 -37.59 -17.50 21.05
CA GLU A 132 -38.65 -18.34 20.45
C GLU A 132 -38.51 -19.80 20.89
#